data_AF-A0A4Y0BK87-F1
#
_entry.id   AF-A0A4Y0BK87-F1
#
_cell.length_a   1.000
_cell.length_b   1.000
_cell.length_c   1.000
_cell.angle_alpha   90.00
_cell.angle_beta   90.00
_cell.angle_gamma   90.00
#
_symmetry.space_group_name_H-M   'P 1'
#
loop_
_entity.id
_entity.type
_entity.pdbx_description
1 polymer ?
#
loop_
_entity_poly.entity_id
_entity_poly.type
_entity_poly.pdbx_seq_one_letter_code
_entity_poly.pdbx_strand_id
1 'polypeptide(L)'
;MVMAEMEKDCKQIEIAVQRHRKMLHYVTKKCLPLLESKLKEADDKSMSWKDRALKAEGKIALLERQLEEKTTQANHFKKLHEGQYQMMIKIGSVMGEIVWKSFKSHSNVKMLIQAQETMGKYCALTKGIVDSFMQAYGNNLPPVQSMEHVFVISVLGAITNLAAFAEGRAFLAQQEEVVQLMQKIVLDQERWSFPQFRIMKRMVLTFAYNMSLEDPVAYFMLSEEKLVSCVLRCLSLNDPTDVVAVAVAIIYRLLSTSLQAGIPSALPEKIPWAMIKTMKNSSDKQLGEIATSLLNVMEISDAPGF
;
A
#
# COMPACT_ATOMS: atom_id res chain seq x y z
N MET A 1 -18.98 47.71 -105.04
CA MET A 1 -19.29 47.56 -103.59
C MET A 1 -19.46 46.09 -103.21
N VAL A 2 -20.35 45.34 -103.86
CA VAL A 2 -20.66 43.93 -103.54
C VAL A 2 -19.45 42.96 -103.56
N MET A 3 -18.51 43.08 -104.51
CA MET A 3 -17.33 42.18 -104.55
C MET A 3 -16.33 42.42 -103.41
N ALA A 4 -16.20 43.64 -102.91
CA ALA A 4 -15.27 43.96 -101.82
C ALA A 4 -15.78 43.49 -100.45
N GLU A 5 -17.10 43.43 -100.25
CA GLU A 5 -17.73 42.81 -99.08
C GLU A 5 -17.57 41.28 -99.10
N MET A 6 -17.82 40.64 -100.24
CA MET A 6 -17.63 39.18 -100.37
C MET A 6 -16.17 38.74 -100.13
N GLU A 7 -15.18 39.52 -100.59
CA GLU A 7 -13.77 39.21 -100.38
C GLU A 7 -13.34 39.41 -98.91
N LYS A 8 -13.95 40.38 -98.22
CA LYS A 8 -13.76 40.62 -96.78
C LYS A 8 -14.39 39.51 -95.93
N ASP A 9 -15.57 39.04 -96.32
CA ASP A 9 -16.27 37.91 -95.68
C ASP A 9 -15.50 36.60 -95.89
N CYS A 10 -14.97 36.36 -97.09
CA CYS A 10 -14.16 35.18 -97.39
C CYS A 10 -12.86 35.15 -96.55
N LYS A 11 -12.17 36.30 -96.43
CA LYS A 11 -11.01 36.45 -95.53
C LYS A 11 -11.38 36.27 -94.06
N GLN A 12 -12.54 36.76 -93.61
CA GLN A 12 -13.00 36.53 -92.24
C GLN A 12 -13.28 35.04 -91.97
N ILE A 13 -13.91 34.34 -92.92
CA ILE A 13 -14.14 32.90 -92.84
C ILE A 13 -12.81 32.14 -92.78
N GLU A 14 -11.83 32.51 -93.60
CA GLU A 14 -10.52 31.86 -93.62
C GLU A 14 -9.73 32.07 -92.30
N ILE A 15 -9.80 33.27 -91.73
CA ILE A 15 -9.25 33.57 -90.39
C ILE A 15 -9.97 32.77 -89.31
N ALA A 16 -11.30 32.66 -89.38
CA ALA A 16 -12.09 31.86 -88.44
C ALA A 16 -11.71 30.38 -88.52
N VAL A 17 -11.56 29.82 -89.73
CA VAL A 17 -11.11 28.44 -89.97
C VAL A 17 -9.69 28.21 -89.45
N GLN A 18 -8.76 29.12 -89.68
CA GLN A 18 -7.39 29.02 -89.12
C GLN A 18 -7.39 29.07 -87.59
N ARG A 19 -8.19 29.96 -86.98
CA ARG A 19 -8.35 30.01 -85.51
C ARG A 19 -8.94 28.71 -84.98
N HIS A 20 -9.95 28.17 -85.66
CA HIS A 20 -10.56 26.90 -85.30
C HIS A 20 -9.57 25.73 -85.41
N ARG A 21 -8.75 25.67 -86.48
CA ARG A 21 -7.67 24.67 -86.62
C ARG A 21 -6.61 24.80 -85.52
N LYS A 22 -6.18 26.01 -85.18
CA LYS A 22 -5.22 26.24 -84.08
C LYS A 22 -5.78 25.82 -82.73
N MET A 23 -7.06 26.12 -82.48
CA MET A 23 -7.76 25.73 -81.27
C MET A 23 -7.95 24.22 -81.19
N LEU A 24 -8.41 23.58 -82.27
CA LEU A 24 -8.53 22.13 -82.36
C LEU A 24 -7.17 21.46 -82.14
N HIS A 25 -6.11 21.94 -82.79
CA HIS A 25 -4.76 21.43 -82.59
C HIS A 25 -4.29 21.59 -81.14
N TYR A 26 -4.53 22.74 -80.50
CA TYR A 26 -4.20 22.95 -79.09
C TYR A 26 -4.95 21.99 -78.17
N VAL A 27 -6.26 21.82 -78.39
CA VAL A 27 -7.09 20.89 -77.60
C VAL A 27 -6.61 19.45 -77.78
N THR A 28 -6.43 18.99 -79.01
CA THR A 28 -6.07 17.60 -79.30
C THR A 28 -4.62 17.27 -78.93
N LYS A 29 -3.67 18.21 -79.10
CA LYS A 29 -2.24 17.95 -78.86
C LYS A 29 -1.74 18.36 -77.47
N LYS A 30 -2.43 19.27 -76.77
CA LYS A 30 -2.01 19.71 -75.42
C LYS A 30 -3.02 19.38 -74.33
N CYS A 31 -4.30 19.73 -74.52
CA CYS A 31 -5.29 19.53 -73.46
C CYS A 31 -5.63 18.05 -73.26
N LEU A 32 -5.88 17.31 -74.35
CA LEU A 32 -6.26 15.89 -74.28
C LEU A 32 -5.18 15.04 -73.57
N PRO A 33 -3.89 15.10 -73.96
CA PRO A 33 -2.85 14.29 -73.31
C PRO A 33 -2.61 14.69 -71.85
N LEU A 34 -2.76 15.98 -71.52
CA LEU A 34 -2.66 16.46 -70.14
C LEU A 34 -3.80 15.90 -69.28
N LEU A 35 -5.03 15.89 -69.81
CA LEU A 35 -6.20 15.33 -69.12
C LEU A 35 -6.08 13.81 -68.97
N GLU A 36 -5.62 13.09 -70.00
CA GLU A 36 -5.34 11.65 -69.94
C GLU A 36 -4.28 11.32 -68.89
N SER A 37 -3.19 12.12 -68.84
CA SER A 37 -2.15 11.96 -67.82
C SER A 37 -2.68 12.20 -66.41
N LYS A 38 -3.48 13.25 -66.21
CA LYS A 38 -4.09 13.54 -64.90
C LYS A 38 -5.11 12.50 -64.47
N LEU A 39 -5.88 11.97 -65.42
CA LEU A 39 -6.84 10.90 -65.17
C LEU A 39 -6.10 9.65 -64.70
N LYS A 40 -5.03 9.26 -65.41
CA LYS A 40 -4.18 8.13 -65.02
C LYS A 40 -3.55 8.31 -63.64
N GLU A 41 -3.00 9.50 -63.34
CA GLU A 41 -2.43 9.79 -62.02
C GLU A 41 -3.49 9.72 -60.91
N ALA A 42 -4.71 10.20 -61.18
CA ALA A 42 -5.82 10.12 -60.25
C ALA A 42 -6.25 8.66 -60.00
N ASP A 43 -6.29 7.83 -61.05
CA ASP A 43 -6.60 6.40 -60.96
C ASP A 43 -5.54 5.64 -60.14
N ASP A 44 -4.25 5.90 -60.41
CA ASP A 44 -3.14 5.29 -59.66
C ASP A 44 -3.19 5.66 -58.18
N LYS A 45 -3.48 6.94 -57.86
CA LYS A 45 -3.67 7.39 -56.47
C LYS A 45 -4.89 6.75 -55.83
N SER A 46 -6.01 6.67 -56.55
CA SER A 46 -7.25 6.02 -56.06
C SER A 46 -6.99 4.56 -55.69
N MET A 47 -6.26 3.83 -56.52
CA MET A 47 -5.86 2.45 -56.23
C MET A 47 -4.93 2.34 -55.03
N SER A 48 -3.95 3.24 -54.89
CA SER A 48 -3.07 3.28 -53.72
C SER A 48 -3.82 3.55 -52.42
N TRP A 49 -4.79 4.48 -52.42
CA TRP A 49 -5.62 4.75 -51.25
C TRP A 49 -6.53 3.58 -50.89
N LYS A 50 -7.10 2.87 -51.88
CA LYS A 50 -7.89 1.66 -51.65
C LYS A 50 -7.07 0.55 -50.99
N ASP A 51 -5.85 0.28 -51.46
CA ASP A 51 -4.96 -0.72 -50.85
C ASP A 51 -4.60 -0.34 -49.40
N ARG A 52 -4.31 0.95 -49.14
CA ARG A 52 -4.03 1.43 -47.78
C ARG A 52 -5.25 1.32 -46.86
N ALA A 53 -6.44 1.64 -47.35
CA ALA A 53 -7.68 1.50 -46.59
C ALA A 53 -7.94 0.04 -46.21
N LEU A 54 -7.80 -0.90 -47.16
CA LEU A 54 -7.96 -2.33 -46.92
C LEU A 54 -6.96 -2.85 -45.86
N LYS A 55 -5.69 -2.42 -45.93
CA LYS A 55 -4.68 -2.77 -44.93
C LYS A 55 -5.01 -2.20 -43.55
N ALA A 56 -5.54 -0.98 -43.50
CA ALA A 56 -5.95 -0.36 -42.25
C ALA A 56 -7.16 -1.08 -41.63
N GLU A 57 -8.17 -1.42 -42.43
CA GLU A 57 -9.34 -2.21 -42.01
C GLU A 57 -8.92 -3.57 -41.43
N GLY A 58 -8.02 -4.30 -42.11
CA GLY A 58 -7.48 -5.56 -41.61
C GLY A 58 -6.74 -5.41 -40.27
N LYS A 59 -5.98 -4.32 -40.09
CA LYS A 59 -5.29 -4.03 -38.83
C LYS A 59 -6.26 -3.66 -37.71
N ILE A 60 -7.31 -2.89 -38.00
CA ILE A 60 -8.36 -2.53 -37.04
C ILE A 60 -9.07 -3.80 -36.56
N ALA A 61 -9.51 -4.66 -37.48
CA ALA A 61 -10.18 -5.92 -37.13
C ALA A 61 -9.30 -6.83 -36.24
N LEU A 62 -7.99 -6.90 -36.52
CA LEU A 62 -7.07 -7.66 -35.66
C LEU A 62 -6.95 -7.04 -34.26
N LEU A 63 -6.84 -5.72 -34.15
CA LEU A 63 -6.73 -5.02 -32.88
C LEU A 63 -8.02 -5.12 -32.06
N GLU A 64 -9.18 -5.04 -32.70
CA GLU A 64 -10.48 -5.23 -32.04
C GLU A 64 -10.60 -6.64 -31.44
N ARG A 65 -10.20 -7.67 -32.20
CA ARG A 65 -10.15 -9.04 -31.69
C ARG A 65 -9.20 -9.19 -30.51
N GLN A 66 -7.99 -8.62 -30.60
CA GLN A 66 -7.03 -8.66 -29.49
C GLN A 66 -7.55 -7.92 -28.26
N LEU A 67 -8.22 -6.79 -28.44
CA LEU A 67 -8.82 -6.03 -27.36
C LEU A 67 -9.93 -6.83 -26.68
N GLU A 68 -10.77 -7.52 -27.45
CA GLU A 68 -11.85 -8.36 -26.93
C GLU A 68 -11.30 -9.57 -26.15
N GLU A 69 -10.28 -10.25 -26.69
CA GLU A 69 -9.59 -11.35 -26.01
C GLU A 69 -8.96 -10.87 -24.69
N LYS A 70 -8.26 -9.72 -24.70
CA LYS A 70 -7.64 -9.14 -23.50
C LYS A 70 -8.67 -8.69 -22.47
N THR A 71 -9.78 -8.10 -22.91
CA THR A 71 -10.87 -7.67 -22.03
C THR A 71 -11.54 -8.87 -21.38
N THR A 72 -11.77 -9.94 -22.13
CA THR A 72 -12.33 -11.19 -21.61
C THR A 72 -11.40 -11.83 -20.60
N GLN A 73 -10.09 -11.88 -20.90
CA GLN A 73 -9.07 -12.40 -19.99
C GLN A 73 -8.99 -11.58 -18.68
N ALA A 74 -8.96 -10.25 -18.78
CA ALA A 74 -8.94 -9.37 -17.60
C ALA A 74 -10.20 -9.54 -16.74
N ASN A 75 -11.38 -9.67 -17.37
CA ASN A 75 -12.63 -9.93 -16.67
C ASN A 75 -12.64 -11.29 -15.98
N HIS A 76 -12.07 -12.33 -16.60
CA HIS A 76 -11.92 -13.64 -15.97
C HIS A 76 -11.04 -13.58 -14.73
N PHE A 77 -9.85 -12.97 -14.83
CA PHE A 77 -8.96 -12.80 -13.68
C PHE A 77 -9.60 -11.96 -12.58
N LYS A 78 -10.29 -10.86 -12.93
CA LYS A 78 -11.00 -10.04 -11.95
C LYS A 78 -12.05 -10.84 -11.16
N LYS A 79 -12.86 -11.65 -11.85
CA LYS A 79 -13.86 -12.52 -11.19
C LYS A 79 -13.21 -13.57 -10.30
N LEU A 80 -12.14 -14.20 -10.79
CA LEU A 80 -11.39 -15.20 -10.01
C LEU A 80 -10.78 -14.59 -8.75
N HIS A 81 -10.11 -13.44 -8.88
CA HIS A 81 -9.49 -12.73 -7.76
C HIS A 81 -10.52 -12.26 -6.74
N GLU A 82 -11.65 -11.69 -7.18
CA GLU A 82 -12.71 -11.28 -6.27
C GLU A 82 -13.26 -12.49 -5.49
N GLY A 83 -13.57 -13.60 -6.18
CA GLY A 83 -14.07 -14.81 -5.51
C GLY A 83 -13.09 -15.40 -4.50
N GLN A 84 -11.81 -15.51 -4.88
CA GLN A 84 -10.75 -16.04 -4.01
C GLN A 84 -10.49 -15.11 -2.82
N TYR A 85 -10.46 -13.81 -3.05
CA TYR A 85 -10.31 -12.80 -2.00
C TYR A 85 -11.46 -12.90 -0.98
N GLN A 86 -12.71 -12.92 -1.43
CA GLN A 86 -13.88 -13.01 -0.57
C GLN A 86 -13.91 -14.29 0.26
N MET A 87 -13.46 -15.42 -0.31
CA MET A 87 -13.38 -16.67 0.45
C MET A 87 -12.22 -16.64 1.46
N MET A 88 -11.03 -16.19 1.02
CA MET A 88 -9.84 -16.14 1.86
C MET A 88 -10.03 -15.20 3.05
N ILE A 89 -10.69 -14.06 2.86
CA ILE A 89 -10.92 -13.11 3.94
C ILE A 89 -11.92 -13.63 4.98
N LYS A 90 -12.94 -14.37 4.54
CA LYS A 90 -13.88 -15.06 5.43
C LYS A 90 -13.18 -16.12 6.26
N ILE A 91 -12.41 -16.99 5.60
CA ILE A 91 -11.61 -18.02 6.28
C ILE A 91 -10.64 -17.37 7.26
N GLY A 92 -9.88 -16.36 6.80
CA GLY A 92 -8.90 -15.64 7.60
C GLY A 92 -9.52 -15.01 8.83
N SER A 93 -10.65 -14.29 8.68
CA SER A 93 -11.37 -13.69 9.80
C SER A 93 -11.78 -14.73 10.85
N VAL A 94 -12.44 -15.82 10.44
CA VAL A 94 -12.92 -16.86 11.36
C VAL A 94 -11.77 -17.61 12.02
N MET A 95 -10.79 -18.06 11.23
CA MET A 95 -9.65 -18.82 11.74
C MET A 95 -8.74 -17.96 12.63
N GLY A 96 -8.53 -16.70 12.25
CA GLY A 96 -7.81 -15.73 13.06
C GLY A 96 -8.44 -15.57 14.44
N GLU A 97 -9.76 -15.41 14.52
CA GLU A 97 -10.48 -15.33 15.79
C GLU A 97 -10.36 -16.60 16.63
N ILE A 98 -10.44 -17.78 16.00
CA ILE A 98 -10.29 -19.07 16.70
C ILE A 98 -8.90 -19.17 17.32
N VAL A 99 -7.85 -18.85 16.55
CA VAL A 99 -6.47 -18.86 17.03
C VAL A 99 -6.27 -17.83 18.15
N TRP A 100 -6.79 -16.62 17.98
CA TRP A 100 -6.73 -15.59 19.02
C TRP A 100 -7.37 -16.04 20.34
N LYS A 101 -8.57 -16.62 20.27
CA LYS A 101 -9.29 -17.16 21.44
C LYS A 101 -8.51 -18.33 22.06
N SER A 102 -7.90 -19.18 21.24
CA SER A 102 -7.10 -20.33 21.70
C SER A 102 -5.89 -19.91 22.53
N PHE A 103 -5.20 -18.83 22.13
CA PHE A 103 -4.06 -18.29 22.87
C PHE A 103 -4.42 -17.56 24.17
N LYS A 104 -5.70 -17.42 24.54
CA LYS A 104 -6.06 -16.92 25.89
C LYS A 104 -5.76 -17.94 26.99
N SER A 105 -5.62 -19.22 26.64
CA SER A 105 -5.33 -20.28 27.60
C SER A 105 -3.83 -20.58 27.65
N HIS A 106 -3.26 -20.50 28.86
CA HIS A 106 -1.88 -20.88 29.11
C HIS A 106 -1.56 -22.33 28.71
N SER A 107 -2.49 -23.27 28.97
CA SER A 107 -2.30 -24.68 28.60
C SER A 107 -2.22 -24.88 27.08
N ASN A 108 -3.03 -24.14 26.32
CA ASN A 108 -2.99 -24.18 24.86
C ASN A 108 -1.69 -23.58 24.33
N VAL A 109 -1.26 -22.45 24.89
CA VAL A 109 0.02 -21.83 24.53
C VAL A 109 1.16 -22.83 24.74
N LYS A 110 1.24 -23.44 25.93
CA LYS A 110 2.28 -24.43 26.25
C LYS A 110 2.27 -25.63 25.31
N MET A 111 1.09 -26.12 24.92
CA MET A 111 0.97 -27.23 23.98
C MET A 111 1.38 -26.83 22.55
N LEU A 112 0.99 -25.63 22.08
CA LEU A 112 1.28 -25.18 20.73
C LEU A 112 2.76 -24.86 20.51
N ILE A 113 3.42 -24.23 21.48
CA ILE A 113 4.87 -23.92 21.37
C ILE A 113 5.75 -25.18 21.33
N GLN A 114 5.26 -26.33 21.82
CA GLN A 114 5.97 -27.61 21.68
C GLN A 114 6.06 -28.04 20.21
N ALA A 115 5.10 -27.64 19.37
CA ALA A 115 5.15 -27.80 17.92
C ALA A 115 5.93 -26.64 17.27
N GLN A 116 7.22 -26.51 17.61
CA GLN A 116 8.06 -25.37 17.24
C GLN A 116 8.04 -25.05 15.74
N GLU A 117 8.16 -26.06 14.86
CA GLU A 117 8.17 -25.85 13.41
C GLU A 117 6.85 -25.24 12.91
N THR A 118 5.72 -25.76 13.39
CA THR A 118 4.38 -25.25 13.04
C THR A 118 4.17 -23.84 13.57
N MET A 119 4.65 -23.57 14.80
CA MET A 119 4.58 -22.22 15.37
C MET A 119 5.50 -21.23 14.68
N GLY A 120 6.67 -21.65 14.18
CA GLY A 120 7.53 -20.84 13.33
C GLY A 120 6.84 -20.46 12.02
N LYS A 121 6.17 -21.43 11.36
CA LYS A 121 5.34 -21.16 10.17
C LYS A 121 4.20 -20.19 10.47
N TYR A 122 3.56 -20.31 11.64
CA TYR A 122 2.53 -19.37 12.10
C TYR A 122 3.08 -17.95 12.31
N CYS A 123 4.30 -17.81 12.84
CA CYS A 123 4.97 -16.53 13.00
C CYS A 123 5.26 -15.86 11.65
N ALA A 124 5.82 -16.61 10.70
CA ALA A 124 6.06 -16.13 9.33
C ALA A 124 4.75 -15.72 8.63
N LEU A 125 3.69 -16.52 8.79
CA LEU A 125 2.36 -16.21 8.28
C LEU A 125 1.80 -14.92 8.90
N THR A 126 1.92 -14.76 10.21
CA THR A 126 1.47 -13.56 10.93
C THR A 126 2.17 -12.31 10.38
N LYS A 127 3.50 -12.35 10.24
CA LYS A 127 4.25 -11.25 9.61
C LYS A 127 3.74 -10.96 8.21
N GLY A 128 3.56 -11.98 7.37
CA GLY A 128 3.07 -11.80 6.00
C GLY A 128 1.67 -11.18 5.92
N ILE A 129 0.75 -11.58 6.80
CA ILE A 129 -0.61 -11.01 6.88
C ILE A 129 -0.54 -9.53 7.27
N VAL A 130 0.18 -9.20 8.34
CA VAL A 130 0.28 -7.81 8.82
C VAL A 130 0.99 -6.94 7.79
N ASP A 131 2.08 -7.41 7.19
CA ASP A 131 2.80 -6.69 6.13
C ASP A 131 1.91 -6.40 4.92
N SER A 132 1.17 -7.42 4.44
CA SER A 132 0.25 -7.30 3.32
C SER A 132 -0.89 -6.33 3.63
N PHE A 133 -1.47 -6.40 4.84
CA PHE A 133 -2.52 -5.48 5.28
C PHE A 133 -2.03 -4.04 5.29
N MET A 134 -0.84 -3.78 5.87
CA MET A 134 -0.25 -2.44 5.91
C MET A 134 0.07 -1.91 4.51
N GLN A 135 0.53 -2.78 3.61
CA GLN A 135 0.80 -2.41 2.21
C GLN A 135 -0.47 -2.09 1.43
N ALA A 136 -1.53 -2.89 1.59
CA ALA A 136 -2.77 -2.74 0.84
C ALA A 136 -3.55 -1.49 1.23
N TYR A 137 -3.59 -1.17 2.53
CA TYR A 137 -4.43 -0.09 3.04
C TYR A 137 -3.68 1.19 3.34
N GLY A 138 -2.37 1.14 3.59
CA GLY A 138 -1.57 2.32 3.88
C GLY A 138 -2.17 3.14 5.04
N ASN A 139 -2.66 4.34 4.74
CA ASN A 139 -3.32 5.22 5.72
C ASN A 139 -4.86 5.15 5.68
N ASN A 140 -5.42 4.38 4.73
CA ASN A 140 -6.84 4.24 4.47
C ASN A 140 -7.31 2.84 4.88
N LEU A 141 -7.33 2.57 6.19
CA LEU A 141 -7.77 1.27 6.70
C LEU A 141 -9.25 0.99 6.39
N PRO A 142 -9.61 -0.30 6.28
CA PRO A 142 -10.98 -0.68 6.06
C PRO A 142 -11.83 -0.41 7.33
N PRO A 143 -13.17 -0.36 7.19
CA PRO A 143 -14.08 -0.17 8.32
C PRO A 143 -13.81 -1.17 9.46
N VAL A 144 -14.00 -0.75 10.72
CA VAL A 144 -13.73 -1.60 11.91
C VAL A 144 -14.51 -2.91 11.91
N GLN A 145 -15.67 -2.93 11.27
CA GLN A 145 -16.55 -4.10 11.17
C GLN A 145 -16.27 -4.96 9.93
N SER A 146 -15.30 -4.58 9.09
CA SER A 146 -14.94 -5.35 7.91
C SER A 146 -14.21 -6.63 8.30
N MET A 147 -14.33 -7.66 7.46
CA MET A 147 -13.64 -8.94 7.70
C MET A 147 -12.11 -8.78 7.66
N GLU A 148 -11.61 -7.83 6.87
CA GLU A 148 -10.19 -7.48 6.82
C GLU A 148 -9.69 -6.91 8.14
N HIS A 149 -10.46 -5.98 8.71
CA HIS A 149 -10.14 -5.42 10.02
C HIS A 149 -10.20 -6.49 11.11
N VAL A 150 -11.25 -7.32 11.11
CA VAL A 150 -11.41 -8.43 12.07
C VAL A 150 -10.28 -9.46 11.91
N PHE A 151 -9.85 -9.75 10.68
CA PHE A 151 -8.77 -10.69 10.44
C PHE A 151 -7.43 -10.17 10.99
N VAL A 152 -7.02 -8.95 10.63
CA VAL A 152 -5.73 -8.41 11.08
C VAL A 152 -5.70 -8.20 12.59
N ILE A 153 -6.79 -7.72 13.19
CA ILE A 153 -6.85 -7.53 14.65
C ILE A 153 -6.80 -8.86 15.38
N SER A 154 -7.38 -9.93 14.79
CA SER A 154 -7.32 -11.26 15.39
C SER A 154 -5.91 -11.84 15.34
N VAL A 155 -5.18 -11.62 14.25
CA VAL A 155 -3.78 -12.03 14.13
C VAL A 155 -2.89 -11.27 15.11
N LEU A 156 -3.04 -9.94 15.20
CA LEU A 156 -2.33 -9.13 16.20
C LEU A 156 -2.70 -9.55 17.63
N GLY A 157 -3.97 -9.83 17.89
CA GLY A 157 -4.46 -10.25 19.20
C GLY A 157 -3.93 -11.62 19.59
N ALA A 158 -3.78 -12.52 18.62
CA ALA A 158 -3.21 -13.83 18.81
C ALA A 158 -1.73 -13.75 19.26
N ILE A 159 -0.88 -13.00 18.56
CA ILE A 159 0.52 -12.83 18.97
C ILE A 159 0.65 -12.04 20.29
N THR A 160 -0.26 -11.10 20.54
CA THR A 160 -0.31 -10.35 21.81
C THR A 160 -0.59 -11.29 22.99
N ASN A 161 -1.58 -12.17 22.85
CA ASN A 161 -1.94 -13.17 23.87
C ASN A 161 -0.84 -14.22 24.04
N LEU A 162 -0.22 -14.66 22.95
CA LEU A 162 0.91 -15.59 23.00
C LEU A 162 2.06 -14.98 23.81
N ALA A 163 2.40 -13.71 23.57
CA ALA A 163 3.44 -13.00 24.31
C ALA A 163 3.07 -12.74 25.79
N ALA A 164 1.79 -12.81 26.18
CA ALA A 164 1.38 -12.58 27.57
C ALA A 164 1.89 -13.67 28.53
N PHE A 165 2.18 -14.87 28.03
CA PHE A 165 2.71 -15.99 28.82
C PHE A 165 4.22 -16.12 28.63
N ALA A 166 4.94 -16.51 29.69
CA ALA A 166 6.40 -16.57 29.73
C ALA A 166 7.00 -17.42 28.61
N GLU A 167 6.54 -18.65 28.48
CA GLU A 167 7.02 -19.58 27.48
C GLU A 167 6.65 -19.12 26.05
N GLY A 168 5.53 -18.42 25.91
CA GLY A 168 5.09 -17.84 24.64
C GLY A 168 5.98 -16.68 24.19
N ARG A 169 6.23 -15.68 25.04
CA ARG A 169 7.15 -14.58 24.69
C ARG A 169 8.61 -15.05 24.57
N ALA A 170 9.05 -16.01 25.37
CA ALA A 170 10.39 -16.58 25.24
C ALA A 170 10.56 -17.30 23.89
N PHE A 171 9.53 -18.02 23.43
CA PHE A 171 9.49 -18.60 22.08
C PHE A 171 9.53 -17.50 21.00
N LEU A 172 8.67 -16.48 21.11
CA LEU A 172 8.58 -15.39 20.13
C LEU A 172 9.86 -14.56 20.05
N ALA A 173 10.56 -14.36 21.17
CA ALA A 173 11.84 -13.64 21.21
C ALA A 173 12.95 -14.34 20.41
N GLN A 174 12.81 -15.65 20.14
CA GLN A 174 13.72 -16.41 19.29
C GLN A 174 13.34 -16.36 17.80
N GLN A 175 12.17 -15.81 17.45
CA GLN A 175 11.70 -15.71 16.07
C GLN A 175 12.05 -14.33 15.51
N GLU A 176 13.08 -14.25 14.67
CA GLU A 176 13.57 -12.99 14.09
C GLU A 176 12.46 -12.24 13.37
N GLU A 177 11.61 -12.94 12.62
CA GLU A 177 10.48 -12.38 11.88
C GLU A 177 9.50 -11.65 12.80
N VAL A 178 9.31 -12.14 14.02
CA VAL A 178 8.39 -11.56 15.00
C VAL A 178 9.00 -10.31 15.63
N VAL A 179 10.30 -10.34 15.95
CA VAL A 179 11.01 -9.16 16.47
C VAL A 179 11.05 -8.05 15.43
N GLN A 180 11.34 -8.37 14.17
CA GLN A 180 11.27 -7.43 13.04
C GLN A 180 9.85 -6.90 12.83
N LEU A 181 8.83 -7.76 12.94
CA LEU A 181 7.43 -7.35 12.86
C LEU A 181 7.12 -6.34 13.98
N MET A 182 7.47 -6.65 15.23
CA MET A 182 7.30 -5.78 16.39
C MET A 182 7.94 -4.42 16.16
N GLN A 183 9.22 -4.39 15.73
CA GLN A 183 9.92 -3.15 15.42
C GLN A 183 9.14 -2.34 14.37
N LYS A 184 8.77 -2.95 13.26
CA LYS A 184 8.05 -2.28 12.17
C LYS A 184 6.72 -1.68 12.63
N ILE A 185 5.87 -2.46 13.28
CA ILE A 185 4.54 -1.98 13.72
C ILE A 185 4.64 -0.94 14.84
N VAL A 186 5.66 -1.01 15.70
CA VAL A 186 5.91 0.02 16.72
C VAL A 186 6.46 1.30 16.07
N LEU A 187 7.28 1.23 15.03
CA LEU A 187 7.76 2.42 14.34
C LEU A 187 6.66 3.14 13.56
N ASP A 188 5.63 2.43 13.13
CA ASP A 188 4.53 2.97 12.31
C ASP A 188 3.47 3.76 13.13
N GLN A 189 3.87 4.48 14.18
CA GLN A 189 2.97 5.20 15.09
C GLN A 189 2.09 6.26 14.41
N GLU A 190 2.60 6.88 13.34
CA GLU A 190 1.87 7.91 12.59
C GLU A 190 0.65 7.33 11.85
N ARG A 191 0.67 6.03 11.51
CA ARG A 191 -0.53 5.36 10.99
C ARG A 191 -1.53 5.08 12.09
N TRP A 192 -1.06 4.85 13.31
CA TRP A 192 -1.92 4.52 14.46
C TRP A 192 -2.51 5.74 15.17
N SER A 193 -2.14 6.97 14.80
CA SER A 193 -2.53 8.18 15.53
C SER A 193 -3.98 8.63 15.29
N PHE A 194 -4.71 8.04 14.35
CA PHE A 194 -6.13 8.38 14.18
C PHE A 194 -7.02 7.65 15.20
N PRO A 195 -8.10 8.27 15.69
CA PRO A 195 -8.95 7.69 16.73
C PRO A 195 -9.50 6.29 16.39
N GLN A 196 -9.82 6.03 15.12
CA GLN A 196 -10.27 4.71 14.65
C GLN A 196 -9.22 3.59 14.80
N PHE A 197 -7.95 3.95 15.05
CA PHE A 197 -6.83 3.04 15.22
C PHE A 197 -6.43 2.80 16.67
N ARG A 198 -7.13 3.40 17.63
CA ARG A 198 -6.86 3.22 19.06
C ARG A 198 -6.70 1.76 19.46
N ILE A 199 -7.59 0.87 19.00
CA ILE A 199 -7.57 -0.55 19.37
C ILE A 199 -6.31 -1.24 18.82
N MET A 200 -5.97 -1.00 17.54
CA MET A 200 -4.75 -1.55 16.95
C MET A 200 -3.51 -0.99 17.64
N LYS A 201 -3.46 0.33 17.87
CA LYS A 201 -2.35 1.00 18.57
C LYS A 201 -2.09 0.38 19.94
N ARG A 202 -3.16 0.25 20.74
CA ARG A 202 -3.08 -0.36 22.07
C ARG A 202 -2.56 -1.80 21.98
N MET A 203 -3.05 -2.57 21.02
CA MET A 203 -2.66 -3.97 20.83
C MET A 203 -1.19 -4.09 20.42
N VAL A 204 -0.73 -3.27 19.47
CA VAL A 204 0.67 -3.19 19.04
C VAL A 204 1.58 -2.86 20.23
N LEU A 205 1.23 -1.86 21.04
CA LEU A 205 2.00 -1.51 22.23
C LEU A 205 1.94 -2.58 23.31
N THR A 206 0.80 -3.25 23.49
CA THR A 206 0.66 -4.34 24.48
C THR A 206 1.51 -5.54 24.07
N PHE A 207 1.55 -5.85 22.78
CA PHE A 207 2.44 -6.86 22.23
C PHE A 207 3.91 -6.49 22.47
N ALA A 208 4.31 -5.25 22.16
CA ALA A 208 5.67 -4.78 22.40
C ALA A 208 6.03 -4.81 23.90
N TYR A 209 5.11 -4.40 24.78
CA TYR A 209 5.28 -4.51 26.23
C TYR A 209 5.52 -5.95 26.66
N ASN A 210 4.65 -6.88 26.26
CA ASN A 210 4.78 -8.29 26.59
C ASN A 210 6.11 -8.90 26.10
N MET A 211 6.52 -8.54 24.88
CA MET A 211 7.81 -8.97 24.33
C MET A 211 8.98 -8.37 25.11
N SER A 212 8.90 -7.09 25.51
CA SER A 212 9.94 -6.41 26.31
C SER A 212 10.13 -6.98 27.72
N LEU A 213 9.25 -7.87 28.17
CA LEU A 213 9.48 -8.61 29.41
C LEU A 213 10.64 -9.61 29.26
N GLU A 214 10.99 -10.02 28.05
CA GLU A 214 12.22 -10.78 27.77
C GLU A 214 13.41 -9.82 27.59
N ASP A 215 14.46 -10.01 28.39
CA ASP A 215 15.62 -9.11 28.42
C ASP A 215 16.28 -8.89 27.04
N PRO A 216 16.50 -9.92 26.20
CA PRO A 216 17.07 -9.70 24.86
C PRO A 216 16.25 -8.73 24.01
N VAL A 217 14.92 -8.74 24.15
CA VAL A 217 14.03 -7.82 23.43
C VAL A 217 14.08 -6.43 24.05
N ALA A 218 14.13 -6.31 25.37
CA ALA A 218 14.30 -5.02 26.04
C ALA A 218 15.62 -4.35 25.63
N TYR A 219 16.72 -5.11 25.57
CA TYR A 219 18.02 -4.61 25.12
C TYR A 219 17.97 -4.16 23.65
N PHE A 220 17.32 -4.94 22.79
CA PHE A 220 17.08 -4.54 21.41
C PHE A 220 16.30 -3.21 21.33
N MET A 221 15.20 -3.07 22.07
CA MET A 221 14.42 -1.83 22.11
C MET A 221 15.22 -0.64 22.62
N LEU A 222 16.05 -0.83 23.66
CA LEU A 222 16.94 0.21 24.20
C LEU A 222 18.03 0.63 23.19
N SER A 223 18.52 -0.30 22.38
CA SER A 223 19.53 -0.01 21.35
C SER A 223 18.97 0.77 20.14
N GLU A 224 17.64 0.74 19.95
CA GLU A 224 16.94 1.36 18.83
C GLU A 224 16.24 2.67 19.25
N GLU A 225 16.96 3.79 19.14
CA GLU A 225 16.47 5.12 19.57
C GLU A 225 15.10 5.49 18.97
N LYS A 226 14.83 5.08 17.74
CA LYS A 226 13.54 5.35 17.07
C LYS A 226 12.38 4.63 17.77
N LEU A 227 12.58 3.41 18.28
CA LEU A 227 11.53 2.68 19.01
C LEU A 227 11.21 3.39 20.32
N VAL A 228 12.24 3.75 21.08
CA VAL A 228 12.09 4.51 22.33
C VAL A 228 11.35 5.82 22.08
N SER A 229 11.75 6.55 21.04
CA SER A 229 11.14 7.83 20.66
C SER A 229 9.66 7.67 20.28
N CYS A 230 9.30 6.59 19.57
CA CYS A 230 7.92 6.28 19.22
C CYS A 230 7.05 5.98 20.45
N VAL A 231 7.57 5.22 21.42
CA VAL A 231 6.87 4.96 22.69
C VAL A 231 6.67 6.26 23.48
N LEU A 232 7.72 7.08 23.62
CA LEU A 232 7.64 8.37 24.31
C LEU A 232 6.65 9.33 23.65
N ARG A 233 6.56 9.32 22.31
CA ARG A 233 5.62 10.17 21.55
C ARG A 233 4.16 9.89 21.93
N CYS A 234 3.83 8.67 22.37
CA CYS A 234 2.49 8.33 22.84
C CYS A 234 2.06 9.15 24.07
N LEU A 235 3.03 9.64 24.87
CA LEU A 235 2.75 10.53 25.99
C LEU A 235 2.38 11.94 25.52
N SER A 236 2.92 12.39 24.38
CA SER A 236 2.79 13.77 23.88
C SER A 236 1.61 13.98 22.92
N LEU A 237 1.09 12.91 22.31
CA LEU A 237 0.04 13.00 21.28
C LEU A 237 -1.39 13.10 21.83
N ASN A 238 -1.57 13.25 23.15
CA ASN A 238 -2.88 13.14 23.82
C ASN A 238 -3.59 11.83 23.46
N ASP A 239 -2.84 10.73 23.39
CA ASP A 239 -3.42 9.42 23.18
C ASP A 239 -4.41 9.06 24.31
N PRO A 240 -5.40 8.19 24.02
CA PRO A 240 -6.31 7.69 25.04
C PRO A 240 -5.57 7.06 26.22
N THR A 241 -6.13 7.20 27.43
CA THR A 241 -5.49 6.78 28.69
C THR A 241 -4.98 5.34 28.70
N ASP A 242 -5.69 4.41 28.04
CA ASP A 242 -5.30 3.01 27.92
C ASP A 242 -4.07 2.79 27.02
N VAL A 243 -3.89 3.61 25.98
CA VAL A 243 -2.69 3.60 25.14
C VAL A 243 -1.51 4.20 25.90
N VAL A 244 -1.75 5.33 26.59
CA VAL A 244 -0.74 6.01 27.42
C VAL A 244 -0.25 5.09 28.53
N ALA A 245 -1.15 4.38 29.23
CA ALA A 245 -0.79 3.45 30.29
C ALA A 245 0.18 2.36 29.82
N VAL A 246 -0.05 1.79 28.63
CA VAL A 246 0.86 0.78 28.06
C VAL A 246 2.20 1.41 27.67
N ALA A 247 2.20 2.63 27.12
CA ALA A 247 3.45 3.33 26.80
C ALA A 247 4.29 3.61 28.06
N VAL A 248 3.65 4.07 29.15
CA VAL A 248 4.32 4.26 30.45
C VAL A 248 4.84 2.92 30.98
N ALA A 249 4.11 1.81 30.79
CA ALA A 249 4.55 0.47 31.17
C ALA A 249 5.83 0.04 30.45
N ILE A 250 5.91 0.29 29.14
CA ILE A 250 7.10 0.02 28.34
C ILE A 250 8.26 0.87 28.84
N ILE A 251 8.05 2.17 29.05
CA ILE A 251 9.10 3.08 29.56
C ILE A 251 9.62 2.62 30.92
N TYR A 252 8.72 2.26 31.84
CA TYR A 252 9.07 1.69 33.13
C TYR A 252 9.89 0.42 33.00
N ARG A 253 9.46 -0.52 32.14
CA ARG A 253 10.19 -1.76 31.89
C ARG A 253 11.59 -1.46 31.35
N LEU A 254 11.72 -0.67 30.29
CA LEU A 254 13.00 -0.36 29.66
C LEU A 254 13.95 0.37 30.61
N LEU A 255 13.47 1.34 31.39
CA LEU A 255 14.28 2.05 32.38
C LEU A 255 14.76 1.12 33.50
N SER A 256 13.85 0.30 34.04
CA SER A 256 14.20 -0.67 35.08
C SER A 256 15.26 -1.65 34.57
N THR A 257 15.10 -2.15 33.33
CA THR A 257 16.06 -3.03 32.69
C THR A 257 17.42 -2.37 32.51
N SER A 258 17.47 -1.12 32.02
CA SER A 258 18.75 -0.43 31.81
C SER A 258 19.50 -0.21 33.11
N LEU A 259 18.79 0.14 34.19
CA LEU A 259 19.38 0.32 35.52
C LEU A 259 19.88 -1.00 36.11
N GLN A 260 19.06 -2.05 36.07
CA GLN A 260 19.42 -3.37 36.60
C GLN A 260 20.62 -3.99 35.85
N ALA A 261 20.69 -3.80 34.54
CA ALA A 261 21.77 -4.32 33.71
C ALA A 261 23.01 -3.39 33.64
N GLY A 262 22.96 -2.20 34.24
CA GLY A 262 24.04 -1.22 34.16
C GLY A 262 24.30 -0.71 32.73
N ILE A 263 23.27 -0.70 31.88
CA ILE A 263 23.37 -0.25 30.49
C ILE A 263 23.17 1.27 30.45
N PRO A 264 24.16 2.05 29.99
CA PRO A 264 23.99 3.49 29.80
C PRO A 264 22.84 3.76 28.83
N SER A 265 21.88 4.58 29.24
CA SER A 265 20.70 4.89 28.45
C SER A 265 20.38 6.37 28.54
N ALA A 266 20.13 7.02 27.40
CA ALA A 266 19.62 8.39 27.34
C ALA A 266 18.11 8.47 27.64
N LEU A 267 17.46 7.34 27.95
CA LEU A 267 16.03 7.27 28.26
C LEU A 267 15.60 8.21 29.40
N PRO A 268 16.30 8.27 30.57
CA PRO A 268 15.89 9.15 31.67
C PRO A 268 15.77 10.62 31.27
N GLU A 269 16.67 11.11 30.42
CA GLU A 269 16.71 12.49 29.96
C GLU A 269 15.57 12.83 28.99
N LYS A 270 15.04 11.82 28.29
CA LYS A 270 13.98 11.97 27.27
C LYS A 270 12.57 11.81 27.84
N ILE A 271 12.42 11.30 29.06
CA ILE A 271 11.10 11.10 29.67
C ILE A 271 10.50 12.46 30.06
N PRO A 272 9.25 12.79 29.65
CA PRO A 272 8.58 14.02 30.06
C PRO A 272 8.08 13.89 31.52
N TRP A 273 8.99 13.98 32.49
CA TRP A 273 8.73 13.75 33.92
C TRP A 273 7.60 14.61 34.50
N ALA A 274 7.44 15.84 34.03
CA ALA A 274 6.32 16.69 34.43
C ALA A 274 4.96 16.05 34.09
N MET A 275 4.84 15.44 32.90
CA MET A 275 3.63 14.74 32.50
C MET A 275 3.41 13.47 33.33
N ILE A 276 4.46 12.67 33.57
CA ILE A 276 4.36 11.47 34.42
C ILE A 276 3.88 11.84 35.85
N LYS A 277 4.37 12.95 36.42
CA LYS A 277 3.91 13.46 37.72
C LYS A 277 2.42 13.80 37.73
N THR A 278 1.88 14.33 36.62
CA THR A 278 0.42 14.55 36.51
C THR A 278 -0.37 13.23 36.39
N MET A 279 0.18 12.24 35.69
CA MET A 279 -0.45 10.93 35.48
C MET A 279 -0.63 10.13 36.77
N LYS A 280 0.22 10.33 37.77
CA LYS A 280 0.07 9.75 39.12
C LYS A 280 -1.31 10.01 39.74
N ASN A 281 -1.90 11.17 39.46
CA ASN A 281 -3.21 11.59 39.96
C ASN A 281 -4.35 11.31 38.96
N SER A 282 -4.12 10.48 37.95
CA SER A 282 -5.15 10.10 36.96
C SER A 282 -6.34 9.43 37.64
N SER A 283 -7.54 9.65 37.08
CA SER A 283 -8.74 8.89 37.48
C SER A 283 -8.63 7.40 37.11
N ASP A 284 -7.77 7.06 36.16
CA ASP A 284 -7.42 5.68 35.82
C ASP A 284 -6.38 5.16 36.80
N LYS A 285 -6.78 4.20 37.63
CA LYS A 285 -5.95 3.62 38.69
C LYS A 285 -4.70 2.93 38.12
N GLN A 286 -4.83 2.22 37.00
CA GLN A 286 -3.71 1.49 36.40
C GLN A 286 -2.65 2.47 35.90
N LEU A 287 -3.05 3.56 35.26
CA LEU A 287 -2.13 4.62 34.85
C LEU A 287 -1.46 5.29 36.06
N GLY A 288 -2.23 5.59 37.12
CA GLY A 288 -1.71 6.21 38.34
C GLY A 288 -0.67 5.34 39.06
N GLU A 289 -0.95 4.03 39.18
CA GLU A 289 -0.04 3.05 39.78
C GLU A 289 1.25 2.93 38.98
N ILE A 290 1.17 2.78 37.66
CA ILE A 290 2.37 2.59 36.83
C ILE A 290 3.23 3.87 36.72
N ALA A 291 2.60 5.04 36.69
CA ALA A 291 3.30 6.32 36.76
C ALA A 291 4.01 6.48 38.11
N THR A 292 3.40 6.03 39.21
CA THR A 292 4.03 6.02 40.54
C THR A 292 5.25 5.11 40.57
N SER A 293 5.14 3.88 40.04
CA SER A 293 6.26 2.95 39.94
C SER A 293 7.42 3.52 39.10
N LEU A 294 7.12 4.21 37.99
CA LEU A 294 8.12 4.86 37.17
C LEU A 294 8.86 5.99 37.89
N LEU A 295 8.14 6.80 38.68
CA LEU A 295 8.77 7.86 39.49
C LEU A 295 9.68 7.28 40.58
N ASN A 296 9.24 6.21 41.26
CA ASN A 296 10.05 5.58 42.30
C ASN A 296 11.37 5.02 41.75
N VAL A 297 11.38 4.48 40.53
CA VAL A 297 12.60 3.98 39.88
C VAL A 297 13.61 5.12 39.63
N MET A 298 13.12 6.32 39.26
CA MET A 298 13.98 7.50 39.10
C MET A 298 14.56 7.95 40.45
N GLU A 299 13.75 8.02 41.50
CA GLU A 299 14.19 8.47 42.83
C GLU A 299 15.27 7.55 43.42
N ILE A 300 15.23 6.25 43.11
CA ILE A 300 16.27 5.28 43.52
C ILE A 300 17.58 5.51 42.73
N SER A 301 17.48 5.92 41.47
CA SER A 301 18.66 6.21 40.63
C SER A 301 19.37 7.52 41.00
N ASP A 302 18.66 8.47 41.62
CA ASP A 302 19.20 9.78 42.05
C ASP A 302 19.77 9.75 43.49
N ALA A 303 19.65 8.62 44.20
CA ALA A 303 20.18 8.48 45.56
C ALA A 303 21.73 8.35 45.54
N PRO A 304 22.47 9.12 46.35
CA PRO A 304 23.92 9.04 46.40
C PRO A 304 24.35 7.72 47.05
N GLY A 305 24.68 6.71 46.23
CA GLY A 305 25.06 5.38 46.72
C GLY A 305 25.07 4.24 45.71
N PHE A 306 24.91 4.51 44.42
CA PHE A 306 25.23 3.60 43.31
C PHE A 306 26.19 4.30 42.34
#